data_AF-A0A2V8RLM5-F1
#
_entry.id   AF-A0A2V8RLM5-F1
#
_cell.length_a   1.000
_cell.length_b   1.000
_cell.length_c   1.000
_cell.angle_alpha   90.00
_cell.angle_beta   90.00
_cell.angle_gamma   90.00
#
_symmetry.space_group_name_H-M   'P 1'
#
loop_
_entity.id
_entity.type
_entity.pdbx_description
1 polymer ?
#
loop_
_entity_poly.entity_id
_entity_poly.type
_entity_poly.pdbx_seq_one_letter_code
_entity_poly.pdbx_strand_id
1 'polypeptide(L)'
;GKAQLVEDIAEKNKALEAFTEHVVPGRWADVRWPTELELKATSVLKLPIEDASAKIRTGDPKDDEEDYAMDIWAGVVPISLAAGIPINDSRLEQGIAAPEYITAYSRNSNE
;
A
#
# COMPACT_ATOMS: atom_id res chain seq x y z
N GLY A 1 4.51 20.40 -4.15
CA GLY A 1 5.92 20.63 -4.53
C GLY A 1 6.22 20.07 -5.93
N LYS A 2 7.48 20.15 -6.37
CA LYS A 2 7.99 19.57 -7.63
C LYS A 2 8.81 18.31 -7.34
N ALA A 3 8.52 17.21 -8.02
CA ALA A 3 9.29 15.97 -7.87
C ALA A 3 10.71 16.13 -8.43
N GLN A 4 11.68 15.47 -7.81
CA GLN A 4 13.08 15.46 -8.19
C GLN A 4 13.53 14.03 -8.45
N LEU A 5 14.37 13.84 -9.47
CA LEU A 5 14.98 12.54 -9.75
C LEU A 5 16.05 12.22 -8.69
N VAL A 6 16.07 10.98 -8.21
CA VAL A 6 17.13 10.47 -7.34
C VAL A 6 18.24 9.90 -8.23
N GLU A 7 19.33 10.65 -8.33
CA GLU A 7 20.50 10.32 -9.16
C GLU A 7 21.53 9.45 -8.43
N ASP A 8 21.70 9.68 -7.12
CA ASP A 8 22.66 8.91 -6.31
C ASP A 8 22.22 7.45 -6.15
N ILE A 9 23.12 6.52 -6.45
CA ILE A 9 22.83 5.08 -6.45
C ILE A 9 22.53 4.59 -5.03
N ALA A 10 23.23 5.10 -4.01
CA ALA A 10 23.01 4.68 -2.63
C ALA A 10 21.66 5.19 -2.10
N GLU A 11 21.30 6.45 -2.38
CA GLU A 11 19.98 7.02 -2.09
C GLU A 11 18.87 6.23 -2.80
N LYS A 12 19.07 5.92 -4.08
CA LYS A 12 18.13 5.13 -4.88
C LYS A 12 17.90 3.74 -4.30
N ASN A 13 18.95 3.02 -3.90
CA ASN A 13 18.82 1.71 -3.27
C ASN A 13 18.06 1.79 -1.94
N LYS A 14 18.36 2.79 -1.10
CA LYS A 14 17.61 3.02 0.15
C LYS A 14 16.13 3.31 -0.10
N ALA A 15 15.82 4.08 -1.13
CA ALA A 15 14.44 4.39 -1.49
C ALA A 15 13.70 3.16 -2.02
N LEU A 16 14.35 2.32 -2.84
CA LEU A 16 13.78 1.06 -3.33
C LEU A 16 13.56 0.04 -2.21
N GLU A 17 14.51 -0.05 -1.28
CA GLU A 17 14.38 -0.85 -0.06
C GLU A 17 13.17 -0.38 0.77
N ALA A 18 13.13 0.91 1.11
CA ALA A 18 12.03 1.48 1.89
C ALA A 18 10.67 1.31 1.19
N PHE A 19 10.61 1.46 -0.13
CA PHE A 19 9.39 1.22 -0.90
C PHE A 19 8.98 -0.25 -0.84
N THR A 20 9.90 -1.18 -1.06
CA THR A 20 9.60 -2.61 -1.06
C THR A 20 9.10 -3.07 0.31
N GLU A 21 9.81 -2.67 1.37
CA GLU A 21 9.44 -2.99 2.75
C GLU A 21 8.14 -2.32 3.19
N HIS A 22 7.82 -1.13 2.67
CA HIS A 22 6.52 -0.49 2.91
C HIS A 22 5.36 -1.25 2.27
N VAL A 23 5.58 -1.83 1.07
CA VAL A 23 4.52 -2.58 0.37
C VAL A 23 4.36 -3.98 0.94
N VAL A 24 5.46 -4.71 1.16
CA VAL A 24 5.50 -6.06 1.74
C VAL A 24 6.72 -6.16 2.67
N PRO A 25 6.52 -6.05 3.99
CA PRO A 25 7.61 -6.19 4.96
C PRO A 25 8.32 -7.55 4.85
N GLY A 26 9.65 -7.54 4.90
CA GLY A 26 10.52 -8.71 4.77
C GLY A 26 10.86 -9.10 3.34
N ARG A 27 10.20 -8.51 2.33
CA ARG A 27 10.37 -8.94 0.93
C ARG A 27 11.74 -8.58 0.36
N TRP A 28 12.32 -7.45 0.78
CA TRP A 28 13.59 -6.96 0.23
C TRP A 28 14.74 -7.93 0.49
N ALA A 29 14.79 -8.50 1.70
CA ALA A 29 15.82 -9.45 2.10
C ALA A 29 15.62 -10.87 1.54
N ASP A 30 14.39 -11.23 1.17
CA ASP A 30 14.02 -12.57 0.69
C ASP A 30 14.20 -12.75 -0.83
N VAL A 31 14.22 -11.66 -1.60
CA VAL A 31 14.36 -11.73 -3.07
C VAL A 31 15.80 -11.60 -3.53
N ARG A 32 16.08 -12.12 -4.73
CA ARG A 32 17.34 -11.86 -5.44
C ARG A 32 17.53 -10.35 -5.58
N TRP A 33 18.74 -9.89 -5.26
CA TRP A 33 19.13 -8.50 -5.46
C TRP A 33 18.97 -8.05 -6.92
N PRO A 34 18.47 -6.83 -7.20
CA PRO A 34 18.39 -6.30 -8.56
C PRO A 34 19.75 -6.30 -9.28
N THR A 35 19.73 -6.62 -10.57
CA THR A 35 20.89 -6.47 -11.45
C THR A 35 21.16 -4.99 -11.74
N GLU A 36 22.37 -4.67 -12.18
CA GLU A 36 22.70 -3.31 -12.62
C GLU A 36 21.79 -2.80 -13.75
N LEU A 37 21.35 -3.69 -14.65
CA LEU A 37 20.46 -3.33 -15.75
C LEU A 37 19.05 -2.97 -15.22
N GLU A 38 18.52 -3.76 -14.30
CA GLU A 38 17.24 -3.49 -13.63
C GLU A 38 17.30 -2.16 -12.85
N LEU A 39 18.42 -1.90 -12.16
CA LEU A 39 18.63 -0.63 -11.46
C LEU A 39 18.74 0.55 -12.43
N LYS A 40 19.45 0.41 -13.56
CA LYS A 40 19.57 1.49 -14.56
C LYS A 40 18.24 1.78 -15.27
N ALA A 41 17.41 0.76 -15.48
CA ALA A 41 16.10 0.89 -16.13
C ALA A 41 15.02 1.51 -15.22
N THR A 42 15.25 1.56 -13.91
CA THR A 42 14.28 2.07 -12.93
C THR A 42 14.59 3.50 -12.53
N SER A 43 13.66 4.45 -12.61
CA SER A 43 13.83 5.81 -12.05
C SER A 43 13.11 5.94 -10.72
N VAL A 44 13.75 6.58 -9.73
CA VAL A 44 13.13 6.89 -8.43
C VAL A 44 12.95 8.39 -8.31
N LEU A 45 11.73 8.83 -7.98
CA LEU A 45 11.40 10.23 -7.77
C LEU A 45 11.17 10.49 -6.29
N LYS A 46 11.69 11.61 -5.78
CA LYS A 46 11.39 12.13 -4.45
C LYS A 46 10.58 13.41 -4.54
N LEU A 47 9.58 13.54 -3.68
CA LEU A 47 8.75 14.74 -3.58
C LEU A 47 8.63 15.13 -2.10
N PRO A 48 9.32 16.19 -1.65
CA PRO A 48 9.11 16.74 -0.32
C PRO A 48 7.66 17.20 -0.16
N ILE A 49 7.04 16.83 0.97
CA ILE A 49 5.73 17.31 1.37
C ILE A 49 5.95 18.55 2.24
N GLU A 50 5.94 19.73 1.62
CA GLU A 50 6.02 21.02 2.31
C GLU A 50 4.64 21.47 2.79
N ASP A 51 3.63 21.31 1.92
CA ASP A 51 2.23 21.61 2.19
C ASP A 51 1.37 20.42 1.76
N ALA A 52 0.41 20.05 2.60
CA ALA A 52 -0.61 19.06 2.30
C ALA A 52 -1.92 19.42 3.01
N SER A 53 -3.04 19.09 2.38
CA SER A 53 -4.37 19.15 3.00
C SER A 53 -5.07 17.81 2.82
N ALA A 54 -5.76 17.37 3.87
CA ALA A 54 -6.54 16.15 3.89
C ALA A 54 -7.88 16.43 4.58
N LYS A 55 -8.93 15.69 4.19
CA LYS A 55 -10.24 15.76 4.82
C LYS A 55 -10.73 14.36 5.10
N ILE A 56 -11.21 14.15 6.32
CA ILE A 56 -11.80 12.90 6.78
C ILE A 56 -13.27 13.16 7.10
N ARG A 57 -14.15 12.24 6.70
CA ARG A 57 -15.54 12.18 7.15
C ARG A 57 -15.80 10.78 7.68
N THR A 58 -16.13 10.70 8.95
CA THR A 58 -16.58 9.49 9.64
C THR A 58 -17.88 9.79 10.39
N GLY A 59 -18.57 8.73 10.81
CA GLY A 59 -19.84 8.84 11.51
C GLY A 59 -21.07 8.86 10.59
N ASP A 60 -22.22 9.03 11.23
CA ASP A 60 -23.54 8.80 10.64
C ASP A 60 -23.94 9.84 9.57
N PRO A 61 -25.00 9.55 8.79
CA PRO A 61 -25.76 10.58 8.08
C PRO A 61 -26.19 11.70 9.04
N LYS A 62 -26.26 12.92 8.50
CA LYS A 62 -26.77 14.10 9.22
C LYS A 62 -27.93 14.62 8.39
N ASP A 63 -29.14 14.30 8.83
CA ASP A 63 -30.38 14.66 8.16
C ASP A 63 -31.07 15.81 8.93
N ASP A 64 -32.09 16.42 8.32
CA ASP A 64 -32.87 17.47 8.97
C ASP A 64 -33.87 16.86 9.97
N GLU A 65 -34.25 17.60 11.01
CA GLU A 65 -35.12 17.10 12.11
C GLU A 65 -36.45 16.50 11.63
N GLU A 66 -37.02 17.03 10.54
CA GLU A 66 -38.27 16.54 9.96
C GLU A 66 -38.12 15.15 9.32
N ASP A 67 -36.92 14.82 8.80
CA ASP A 67 -36.63 13.55 8.13
C ASP A 67 -36.52 12.38 9.11
N TYR A 68 -36.10 12.65 10.36
CA TYR A 68 -36.03 11.63 11.42
C TYR A 68 -37.41 11.08 11.82
N ALA A 69 -38.51 11.73 11.45
CA ALA A 69 -39.87 11.24 11.67
C ALA A 69 -40.34 10.24 10.59
N MET A 70 -39.58 10.10 9.50
CA MET A 70 -39.93 9.19 8.40
C MET A 70 -39.55 7.73 8.73
N ASP A 71 -40.37 6.78 8.29
CA ASP A 71 -40.09 5.34 8.41
C ASP A 71 -39.17 4.85 7.27
N ILE A 72 -37.95 5.42 7.21
CA ILE A 72 -36.93 5.17 6.17
C ILE A 72 -35.61 4.81 6.83
N TRP A 73 -34.90 3.82 6.28
CA TRP A 73 -33.57 3.45 6.78
C TRP A 73 -32.51 4.49 6.39
N ALA A 74 -31.70 4.89 7.38
CA ALA A 74 -30.46 5.64 7.20
C ALA A 74 -29.33 4.97 8.00
N GLY A 75 -28.12 4.98 7.47
CA GLY A 75 -26.96 4.38 8.13
C GLY A 75 -25.71 4.39 7.27
N VAL A 76 -24.68 3.66 7.72
CA VAL A 76 -23.40 3.54 7.01
C VAL A 76 -23.20 2.09 6.57
N VAL A 77 -22.86 1.89 5.30
CA VAL A 77 -22.34 0.60 4.81
C VAL A 77 -20.81 0.69 4.85
N PRO A 78 -20.12 0.01 5.78
CA PRO A 78 -18.67 0.06 5.87
C PRO A 78 -18.03 -0.66 4.67
N ILE A 79 -16.96 -0.07 4.14
CA ILE A 79 -16.15 -0.64 3.07
C ILE A 79 -14.72 -0.70 3.56
N SER A 80 -14.09 -1.88 3.44
CA SER A 80 -12.70 -2.10 3.83
C SER A 80 -11.90 -2.73 2.69
N LEU A 81 -10.59 -2.51 2.73
CA LEU A 81 -9.65 -3.20 1.86
C LEU A 81 -9.06 -4.39 2.64
N ALA A 82 -9.08 -5.58 2.05
CA ALA A 82 -8.49 -6.77 2.65
C ALA A 82 -7.57 -7.48 1.64
N ALA A 83 -6.46 -8.02 2.14
CA ALA A 83 -5.61 -8.91 1.35
C ALA A 83 -6.26 -10.30 1.25
N GLY A 84 -6.22 -10.90 0.07
CA GLY A 84 -6.65 -12.28 -0.14
C GLY A 84 -5.57 -13.28 0.26
N ILE A 85 -5.90 -14.57 0.16
CA ILE A 85 -4.94 -15.66 0.33
C ILE A 85 -3.91 -15.62 -0.82
N PRO A 86 -2.60 -15.81 -0.55
CA PRO A 86 -1.58 -15.88 -1.59
C PRO A 86 -1.90 -16.96 -2.63
N ILE A 87 -1.79 -16.59 -3.90
CA ILE A 87 -1.97 -17.50 -5.04
C ILE A 87 -0.61 -17.76 -5.65
N ASN A 88 -0.23 -19.04 -5.75
CA ASN A 88 1.03 -19.44 -6.34
C ASN A 88 1.08 -19.15 -7.84
N ASP A 89 2.26 -18.81 -8.34
CA ASP A 89 2.52 -18.83 -9.78
C ASP A 89 2.28 -20.25 -10.32
N SER A 90 1.58 -20.35 -11.44
CA SER A 90 1.42 -21.57 -12.23
C SER A 90 2.72 -22.31 -12.56
N ARG A 91 3.86 -21.60 -12.57
CA ARG A 91 5.20 -22.13 -12.83
C ARG A 91 6.04 -22.35 -11.56
N LEU A 92 5.50 -22.08 -10.38
CA LEU A 92 6.20 -22.32 -9.13
C LEU A 92 6.48 -23.82 -8.97
N GLU A 93 7.72 -24.17 -8.61
CA GLU A 93 8.06 -25.56 -8.34
C GLU A 93 7.18 -26.13 -7.22
N GLN A 94 6.77 -27.39 -7.39
CA GLN A 94 5.89 -28.05 -6.44
C GLN A 94 6.59 -28.21 -5.08
N GLY A 95 5.87 -27.86 -4.00
CA GLY A 95 6.37 -27.97 -2.63
C GLY A 95 6.99 -26.68 -2.07
N ILE A 96 7.19 -25.64 -2.88
CA ILE A 96 7.55 -24.31 -2.37
C ILE A 96 6.32 -23.66 -1.74
N ALA A 97 6.38 -23.45 -0.42
CA ALA A 97 5.36 -22.73 0.33
C ALA A 97 5.58 -21.21 0.24
N ALA A 98 4.49 -20.44 0.33
CA ALA A 98 4.60 -19.00 0.55
C ALA A 98 5.30 -18.72 1.89
N PRO A 99 6.25 -17.76 1.95
CA PRO A 99 6.88 -17.38 3.21
C PRO A 99 5.87 -16.88 4.25
N GLU A 100 6.23 -16.99 5.54
CA GLU A 100 5.34 -16.59 6.65
C GLU A 100 4.86 -15.14 6.52
N TYR A 101 5.76 -14.22 6.14
CA TYR A 101 5.45 -12.80 5.96
C TYR A 101 4.46 -12.53 4.79
N ILE A 102 4.29 -13.47 3.87
CA ILE A 102 3.29 -13.43 2.79
C ILE A 102 1.98 -14.05 3.25
N THR A 103 2.02 -15.18 3.96
CA THR A 103 0.79 -15.80 4.48
C THR A 103 0.11 -14.99 5.58
N ALA A 104 0.91 -14.22 6.34
CA ALA A 104 0.44 -13.30 7.36
C ALA A 104 0.27 -11.86 6.84
N TYR A 105 0.43 -11.64 5.52
CA TYR A 105 0.33 -10.30 4.96
C TYR A 105 -1.07 -9.73 5.15
N SER A 106 -1.16 -8.64 5.91
CA SER A 106 -2.34 -7.79 5.96
C SER A 106 -1.98 -6.41 5.44
N ARG A 107 -2.92 -5.81 4.70
CA ARG A 107 -2.86 -4.39 4.37
C ARG A 107 -3.81 -3.68 5.31
N ASN A 108 -3.28 -3.17 6.41
CA ASN A 108 -4.07 -2.35 7.32
C ASN A 108 -4.45 -1.07 6.57
N SER A 109 -5.69 -0.98 6.10
CA SER A 109 -6.29 0.31 5.82
C SER A 109 -6.43 1.01 7.16
N ASN A 110 -5.48 1.90 7.49
CA ASN A 110 -5.56 2.72 8.69
C ASN A 110 -6.97 3.36 8.76
N GLU A 111 -7.66 3.11 9.88
CA GLU A 111 -8.87 3.85 10.29
C GLU A 111 -8.53 5.30 10.64
#